data_AF-A0A496S3N9-F1
#
_entry.id   AF-A0A496S3N9-F1
#
_cell.length_a   1.000
_cell.length_b   1.000
_cell.length_c   1.000
_cell.angle_alpha   90.00
_cell.angle_beta   90.00
_cell.angle_gamma   90.00
#
_symmetry.space_group_name_H-M   'P 1'
#
loop_
_entity.id
_entity.type
_entity.pdbx_description
1 polymer ?
#
loop_
_entity_poly.entity_id
_entity_poly.type
_entity_poly.pdbx_seq_one_letter_code
_entity_poly.pdbx_strand_id
1 'polypeptide(L)'
;MPKKILTLETQDNQFLIRGVNKKPLPLRGKFIIDKDNELICLFSEESAYKQFGFSKQIKFRGSWKFTPEHNLVFEVKKQYKNLKFKRIVLKTGFIDCDKEGLIFTIKRKVSSHREKIELLKLRGRFSTDRFNRLIFEVNKKEPDFLVFRGAWDIDKNLQITYTYQKLKTKKKIYFRLKGYWKVSEKNKLVYILENLPGERLEFKTHLQTLNLYPQRGILKYRLGVALKQERRIRVISFYGELKFSRKGGVFLELGCGGERKIRLKISFSLSKENKLICSLYREEGNFSGLSLVFKRNTPCFNYFLRLPKSSSGRRIELGGSFKF
;
A
#
# COMPACT_ATOMS: atom_id res chain seq x y z
N MET A 1 -29.24 -36.99 25.29
CA MET A 1 -27.77 -37.10 25.52
C MET A 1 -27.16 -35.72 25.71
N PRO A 2 -26.36 -35.47 26.77
CA PRO A 2 -25.75 -34.18 26.99
C PRO A 2 -24.82 -33.86 25.81
N LYS A 3 -25.06 -32.71 25.18
CA LYS A 3 -24.28 -32.19 24.05
C LYS A 3 -22.83 -31.99 24.50
N LYS A 4 -21.95 -32.95 24.20
CA LYS A 4 -20.51 -32.84 24.48
C LYS A 4 -19.99 -31.54 23.86
N ILE A 5 -19.48 -30.66 24.70
CA ILE A 5 -18.80 -29.44 24.26
C ILE A 5 -17.48 -29.87 23.61
N LEU A 6 -17.28 -29.45 22.36
CA LEU A 6 -16.06 -29.72 21.61
C LEU A 6 -15.32 -28.40 21.40
N THR A 7 -14.00 -28.43 21.46
CA THR A 7 -13.14 -27.31 21.11
C THR A 7 -12.45 -27.63 19.80
N LEU A 8 -12.63 -26.77 18.79
CA LEU A 8 -11.79 -26.80 17.59
C LEU A 8 -10.58 -25.91 17.86
N GLU A 9 -9.41 -26.31 17.40
CA GLU A 9 -8.16 -25.55 17.49
C GLU A 9 -7.45 -25.65 16.14
N THR A 10 -6.50 -24.75 15.88
CA THR A 10 -5.62 -24.84 14.72
C THR A 10 -4.18 -24.81 15.13
N GLN A 11 -3.42 -25.79 14.67
CA GLN A 11 -1.97 -25.85 14.83
C GLN A 11 -1.34 -26.14 13.47
N ASP A 12 -0.38 -25.33 13.04
CA ASP A 12 0.32 -25.50 11.75
C ASP A 12 -0.64 -25.67 10.55
N ASN A 13 -1.71 -24.86 10.53
CA ASN A 13 -2.78 -24.93 9.52
C ASN A 13 -3.46 -26.31 9.43
N GLN A 14 -3.45 -27.07 10.52
CA GLN A 14 -4.21 -28.30 10.69
C GLN A 14 -5.31 -28.09 11.73
N PHE A 15 -6.49 -28.66 11.46
CA PHE A 15 -7.58 -28.69 12.42
C PHE A 15 -7.29 -29.70 13.52
N LEU A 16 -7.49 -29.30 14.77
CA LEU A 16 -7.43 -30.17 15.93
C LEU A 16 -8.76 -30.11 16.65
N ILE A 17 -9.37 -31.24 16.95
CA ILE A 17 -10.58 -31.29 17.76
C ILE A 17 -10.31 -31.91 19.12
N ARG A 18 -10.80 -31.26 20.17
CA ARG A 18 -10.64 -31.68 21.56
C ARG A 18 -12.01 -31.83 22.22
N GLY A 19 -12.28 -33.02 22.75
CA GLY A 19 -13.34 -33.23 23.73
C GLY A 19 -12.88 -32.86 25.14
N VAL A 20 -13.82 -32.62 26.06
CA VAL A 20 -13.51 -32.32 27.47
C VAL A 20 -12.54 -33.37 28.05
N ASN A 21 -11.40 -32.92 28.58
CA ASN A 21 -10.33 -33.74 29.17
C ASN A 21 -9.72 -34.81 28.24
N LYS A 22 -9.80 -34.63 26.91
CA LYS A 22 -9.18 -35.55 25.94
C LYS A 22 -7.98 -34.92 25.23
N LYS A 23 -7.09 -35.77 24.73
CA LYS A 23 -6.02 -35.34 23.82
C LYS A 23 -6.64 -34.78 22.52
N PRO A 24 -6.07 -33.72 21.93
CA PRO A 24 -6.53 -33.18 20.65
C PRO A 24 -6.29 -34.20 19.53
N LEU A 25 -7.29 -34.36 18.66
CA LEU A 25 -7.24 -35.26 17.50
C LEU A 25 -7.14 -34.43 16.21
N PRO A 26 -6.22 -34.77 15.29
CA PRO A 26 -6.13 -34.08 14.02
C PRO A 26 -7.33 -34.41 13.12
N LEU A 27 -7.83 -33.40 12.42
CA LEU A 27 -8.86 -33.53 11.40
C LEU A 27 -8.30 -33.11 10.04
N ARG A 28 -8.54 -33.92 9.01
CA ARG A 28 -8.20 -33.54 7.64
C ARG A 28 -9.25 -32.61 7.04
N GLY A 29 -8.77 -31.54 6.43
CA GLY A 29 -9.61 -30.58 5.74
C GLY A 29 -8.80 -29.48 5.08
N LYS A 30 -9.49 -28.49 4.54
CA LYS A 30 -8.90 -27.27 3.96
C LYS A 30 -9.63 -26.01 4.42
N PHE A 31 -8.93 -24.90 4.33
CA PHE A 31 -9.48 -23.57 4.55
C PHE A 31 -9.86 -22.95 3.22
N ILE A 32 -11.03 -22.33 3.16
CA ILE A 32 -11.51 -21.56 2.02
C ILE A 32 -11.99 -20.22 2.55
N ILE A 33 -11.75 -19.15 1.79
CA ILE A 33 -12.37 -17.86 2.02
C ILE A 33 -13.42 -17.67 0.94
N ASP A 34 -14.66 -17.43 1.33
CA ASP A 34 -15.75 -17.31 0.37
C ASP A 34 -15.86 -15.89 -0.23
N LYS A 35 -16.91 -15.65 -1.02
CA LYS A 35 -17.16 -14.36 -1.66
C LYS A 35 -17.40 -13.20 -0.69
N ASP A 36 -17.89 -13.50 0.51
CA ASP A 36 -18.20 -12.52 1.56
C ASP A 36 -17.01 -12.35 2.53
N ASN A 37 -15.84 -12.89 2.16
CA ASN A 37 -14.67 -12.99 3.01
C ASN A 37 -14.97 -13.65 4.37
N GLU A 38 -15.86 -14.64 4.39
CA GLU A 38 -16.06 -15.50 5.56
C GLU A 38 -15.22 -16.77 5.42
N LEU A 39 -14.77 -17.29 6.56
CA LEU A 39 -13.96 -18.49 6.57
C LEU A 39 -14.85 -19.74 6.49
N ILE A 40 -14.54 -20.59 5.51
CA ILE A 40 -15.10 -21.92 5.37
C ILE A 40 -14.04 -22.96 5.72
N CYS A 41 -14.40 -23.88 6.61
CA CYS A 41 -13.62 -25.07 6.89
C CYS A 41 -14.31 -26.27 6.23
N LEU A 42 -13.61 -26.92 5.30
CA LEU A 42 -14.10 -28.10 4.60
C LEU A 42 -13.34 -29.33 5.08
N PHE A 43 -14.03 -30.29 5.67
CA PHE A 43 -13.45 -31.53 6.18
C PHE A 43 -13.48 -32.62 5.11
N SER A 44 -12.43 -33.43 5.06
CA SER A 44 -12.26 -34.49 4.07
C SER A 44 -12.68 -35.87 4.59
N GLU A 45 -12.63 -36.09 5.91
CA GLU A 45 -12.90 -37.38 6.54
C GLU A 45 -14.33 -37.43 7.07
N GLU A 46 -15.17 -38.23 6.42
CA GLU A 46 -16.59 -38.36 6.75
C GLU A 46 -16.85 -38.95 8.13
N SER A 47 -16.08 -39.98 8.50
CA SER A 47 -16.12 -40.59 9.82
C SER A 47 -15.89 -39.57 10.94
N ALA A 48 -14.96 -38.63 10.73
CA ALA A 48 -14.58 -37.67 11.76
C ALA A 48 -15.68 -36.64 12.04
N TYR A 49 -16.25 -35.97 11.02
CA TYR A 49 -17.30 -34.98 11.29
C TYR A 49 -18.63 -35.61 11.71
N LYS A 50 -18.95 -36.84 11.24
CA LYS A 50 -20.11 -37.59 11.71
C LYS A 50 -19.96 -37.99 13.19
N GLN A 51 -18.80 -38.50 13.59
CA GLN A 51 -18.51 -38.87 14.98
C GLN A 51 -18.72 -37.70 15.96
N PHE A 52 -18.39 -36.48 15.54
CA PHE A 52 -18.46 -35.28 16.36
C PHE A 52 -19.71 -34.42 16.13
N GLY A 53 -20.63 -34.85 15.26
CA GLY A 53 -21.94 -34.21 15.08
C GLY A 53 -21.92 -32.85 14.37
N PHE A 54 -20.91 -32.59 13.53
CA PHE A 54 -20.86 -31.37 12.70
C PHE A 54 -20.87 -31.71 11.20
N SER A 55 -21.19 -30.70 10.37
CA SER A 55 -21.28 -30.87 8.93
C SER A 55 -19.90 -30.91 8.27
N LYS A 56 -19.82 -31.58 7.10
CA LYS A 56 -18.64 -31.59 6.21
C LYS A 56 -18.05 -30.21 5.95
N GLN A 57 -18.92 -29.19 5.92
CA GLN A 57 -18.55 -27.80 5.76
C GLN A 57 -19.06 -26.99 6.94
N ILE A 58 -18.19 -26.15 7.52
CA ILE A 58 -18.58 -25.15 8.53
C ILE A 58 -18.18 -23.77 8.00
N LYS A 59 -19.15 -22.86 7.86
CA LYS A 59 -18.93 -21.44 7.58
C LYS A 59 -18.92 -20.68 8.90
N PHE A 60 -17.79 -20.06 9.23
CA PHE A 60 -17.64 -19.20 10.39
C PHE A 60 -17.87 -17.75 10.01
N ARG A 61 -18.55 -17.00 10.89
CA ARG A 61 -18.72 -15.55 10.76
C ARG A 61 -17.85 -14.83 11.78
N GLY A 62 -17.10 -13.83 11.33
CA GLY A 62 -16.05 -13.25 12.15
C GLY A 62 -15.36 -12.03 11.57
N SER A 63 -14.21 -11.69 12.14
CA SER A 63 -13.36 -10.58 11.71
C SER A 63 -11.92 -11.02 11.45
N TRP A 64 -11.31 -10.48 10.42
CA TRP A 64 -9.92 -10.72 10.05
C TRP A 64 -8.96 -9.73 10.71
N LYS A 65 -7.81 -10.23 11.16
CA LYS A 65 -6.70 -9.42 11.66
C LYS A 65 -5.35 -10.03 11.26
N PHE A 66 -4.32 -9.20 11.24
CA PHE A 66 -2.93 -9.68 11.21
C PHE A 66 -2.34 -9.80 12.61
N THR A 67 -1.58 -10.87 12.81
CA THR A 67 -0.57 -10.93 13.87
C THR A 67 0.63 -10.03 13.53
N PRO A 68 1.51 -9.69 14.49
CA PRO A 68 2.78 -9.01 14.18
C PRO A 68 3.66 -9.73 13.14
N GLU A 69 3.56 -11.06 13.04
CA GLU A 69 4.29 -11.88 12.07
C GLU A 69 3.55 -12.05 10.72
N HIS A 70 2.48 -11.28 10.51
CA HIS A 70 1.63 -11.31 9.30
C HIS A 70 0.88 -12.62 9.06
N ASN A 71 0.79 -13.49 10.07
CA ASN A 71 -0.18 -14.59 10.08
C ASN A 71 -1.60 -14.01 10.11
N LEU A 72 -2.50 -14.67 9.39
CA LEU A 72 -3.89 -14.26 9.27
C LEU A 72 -4.70 -14.87 10.42
N VAL A 73 -5.43 -14.03 11.16
CA VAL A 73 -6.28 -14.44 12.29
C VAL A 73 -7.73 -14.19 11.93
N PHE A 74 -8.56 -15.20 12.09
CA PHE A 74 -10.01 -15.06 12.05
C PHE A 74 -10.58 -15.15 13.47
N GLU A 75 -11.16 -14.07 13.96
CA GLU A 75 -11.88 -14.02 15.24
C GLU A 75 -13.34 -14.40 15.02
N VAL A 76 -13.77 -15.51 15.62
CA VAL A 76 -15.12 -16.04 15.41
C VAL A 76 -16.11 -15.27 16.30
N LYS A 77 -17.02 -14.53 15.69
CA LYS A 77 -18.08 -13.79 16.39
C LYS A 77 -19.28 -14.67 16.75
N LYS A 78 -19.61 -15.66 15.90
CA LYS A 78 -20.75 -16.57 16.11
C LYS A 78 -20.31 -18.03 16.15
N GLN A 79 -20.59 -18.70 17.25
CA GLN A 79 -20.27 -20.12 17.45
C GLN A 79 -21.15 -21.02 16.59
N TYR A 80 -20.61 -22.18 16.18
CA TYR A 80 -21.36 -23.19 15.44
C TYR A 80 -21.84 -24.29 16.39
N LYS A 81 -23.15 -24.38 16.62
CA LYS A 81 -23.75 -25.38 17.53
C LYS A 81 -23.02 -25.39 18.88
N ASN A 82 -22.49 -26.54 19.32
CA ASN A 82 -21.76 -26.70 20.58
C ASN A 82 -20.22 -26.71 20.39
N LEU A 83 -19.75 -26.34 19.19
CA LEU A 83 -18.34 -26.27 18.88
C LEU A 83 -17.81 -24.91 19.34
N LYS A 84 -16.99 -24.92 20.39
CA LYS A 84 -16.27 -23.74 20.86
C LYS A 84 -15.08 -23.49 19.96
N PHE A 85 -15.06 -22.32 19.34
CA PHE A 85 -13.95 -21.85 18.53
C PHE A 85 -13.84 -20.34 18.63
N LYS A 86 -12.80 -19.83 19.28
CA LYS A 86 -12.64 -18.38 19.50
C LYS A 86 -11.87 -17.69 18.39
N ARG A 87 -10.77 -18.30 17.96
CA ARG A 87 -9.87 -17.74 16.96
C ARG A 87 -9.22 -18.83 16.12
N ILE A 88 -8.89 -18.48 14.89
CA ILE A 88 -8.24 -19.36 13.92
C ILE A 88 -7.00 -18.64 13.46
N VAL A 89 -5.84 -19.24 13.66
CA VAL A 89 -4.57 -18.63 13.27
C VAL A 89 -4.02 -19.41 12.09
N LEU A 90 -4.05 -18.79 10.92
CA LEU A 90 -3.49 -19.33 9.69
C LEU A 90 -2.06 -18.80 9.54
N LYS A 91 -1.09 -19.71 9.64
CA LYS A 91 0.31 -19.43 9.37
C LYS A 91 0.50 -19.21 7.88
N THR A 92 0.63 -17.94 7.51
CA THR A 92 0.76 -17.51 6.11
C THR A 92 2.23 -17.40 5.70
N GLY A 93 2.44 -17.61 4.40
CA GLY A 93 3.72 -17.44 3.72
C GLY A 93 3.77 -16.13 2.95
N PHE A 94 4.33 -16.20 1.74
CA PHE A 94 4.39 -15.07 0.81
C PHE A 94 3.00 -14.48 0.57
N ILE A 95 2.95 -13.15 0.51
CA ILE A 95 1.75 -12.34 0.28
C ILE A 95 1.91 -11.74 -1.11
N ASP A 96 0.91 -11.92 -1.97
CA ASP A 96 0.81 -11.25 -3.28
C ASP A 96 -0.55 -10.55 -3.41
N CYS A 97 -0.78 -9.79 -4.46
CA CYS A 97 -2.09 -9.23 -4.76
C CYS A 97 -2.42 -9.28 -6.26
N ASP A 98 -3.69 -9.53 -6.56
CA ASP A 98 -4.27 -9.41 -7.89
C ASP A 98 -5.43 -8.41 -7.88
N LYS A 99 -6.12 -8.27 -9.03
CA LYS A 99 -7.23 -7.32 -9.25
C LYS A 99 -8.42 -7.45 -8.30
N GLU A 100 -8.54 -8.55 -7.59
CA GLU A 100 -9.67 -8.83 -6.71
C GLU A 100 -9.27 -8.81 -5.22
N GLY A 101 -7.97 -8.87 -4.91
CA GLY A 101 -7.51 -8.67 -3.53
C GLY A 101 -6.18 -9.32 -3.18
N LEU A 102 -6.04 -9.64 -1.90
CA LEU A 102 -4.80 -10.08 -1.26
C LEU A 102 -4.73 -11.61 -1.22
N ILE A 103 -3.64 -12.17 -1.74
CA ILE A 103 -3.39 -13.61 -1.86
C ILE A 103 -2.33 -14.02 -0.83
N PHE A 104 -2.61 -15.12 -0.15
CA PHE A 104 -1.73 -15.73 0.84
C PHE A 104 -1.45 -17.17 0.48
N THR A 105 -0.22 -17.61 0.75
CA THR A 105 0.09 -19.03 0.79
C THR A 105 -0.08 -19.55 2.22
N ILE A 106 -0.68 -20.73 2.39
CA ILE A 106 -0.61 -21.51 3.63
C ILE A 106 -0.01 -22.88 3.32
N LYS A 107 0.81 -23.38 4.23
CA LYS A 107 1.32 -24.75 4.16
C LYS A 107 0.52 -25.63 5.11
N ARG A 108 -0.01 -26.73 4.62
CA ARG A 108 -0.78 -27.70 5.40
C ARG A 108 -0.14 -29.07 5.33
N LYS A 109 -0.01 -29.74 6.48
CA LYS A 109 0.40 -31.15 6.52
C LYS A 109 -0.73 -32.05 6.04
N VAL A 110 -0.43 -32.90 5.06
CA VAL A 110 -1.34 -33.93 4.54
C VAL A 110 -1.00 -35.29 5.16
N SER A 111 0.29 -35.56 5.37
CA SER A 111 0.82 -36.70 6.11
C SER A 111 2.10 -36.28 6.86
N SER A 112 2.74 -37.22 7.58
CA SER A 112 4.00 -36.99 8.28
C SER A 112 5.13 -36.45 7.37
N HIS A 113 5.09 -36.79 6.08
CA HIS A 113 6.14 -36.47 5.11
C HIS A 113 5.68 -35.61 3.93
N ARG A 114 4.39 -35.24 3.86
CA ARG A 114 3.86 -34.44 2.74
C ARG A 114 3.16 -33.17 3.23
N GLU A 115 3.61 -32.05 2.69
CA GLU A 115 2.96 -30.75 2.84
C GLU A 115 2.31 -30.33 1.52
N LYS A 116 1.16 -29.68 1.60
CA LYS A 116 0.49 -29.04 0.48
C LYS A 116 0.49 -27.54 0.68
N ILE A 117 0.85 -26.80 -0.37
CA ILE A 117 0.71 -25.35 -0.42
C ILE A 117 -0.69 -25.04 -0.96
N GLU A 118 -1.46 -24.23 -0.23
CA GLU A 118 -2.78 -23.78 -0.63
C GLU A 118 -2.80 -22.25 -0.70
N LEU A 119 -3.59 -21.70 -1.62
CA LEU A 119 -3.78 -20.27 -1.78
C LEU A 119 -5.08 -19.85 -1.11
N LEU A 120 -5.02 -18.78 -0.32
CA LEU A 120 -6.17 -18.11 0.25
C LEU A 120 -6.25 -16.69 -0.29
N LYS A 121 -7.46 -16.23 -0.61
CA LYS A 121 -7.68 -14.91 -1.18
C LYS A 121 -8.68 -14.13 -0.35
N LEU A 122 -8.28 -12.96 0.13
CA LEU A 122 -9.17 -11.98 0.73
C LEU A 122 -9.48 -10.90 -0.30
N ARG A 123 -10.76 -10.71 -0.58
CA ARG A 123 -11.23 -9.62 -1.44
C ARG A 123 -11.27 -8.32 -0.67
N GLY A 124 -10.92 -7.24 -1.32
CA GLY A 124 -10.82 -5.95 -0.66
C GLY A 124 -9.91 -5.01 -1.40
N ARG A 125 -9.55 -3.93 -0.73
CA ARG A 125 -8.80 -2.84 -1.33
C ARG A 125 -7.68 -2.34 -0.46
N PHE A 126 -6.63 -1.88 -1.12
CA PHE A 126 -5.54 -1.18 -0.44
C PHE A 126 -5.93 0.27 -0.19
N SER A 127 -5.66 0.75 1.02
CA SER A 127 -5.76 2.16 1.37
C SER A 127 -4.62 2.53 2.31
N THR A 128 -4.58 3.80 2.74
CA THR A 128 -3.65 4.26 3.77
C THR A 128 -4.42 4.78 4.96
N ASP A 129 -3.85 4.64 6.15
CA ASP A 129 -4.43 5.25 7.34
C ASP A 129 -3.94 6.70 7.54
N ARG A 130 -4.38 7.34 8.64
CA ARG A 130 -3.98 8.72 8.98
C ARG A 130 -2.45 8.92 9.17
N PHE A 131 -1.70 7.83 9.31
CA PHE A 131 -0.25 7.82 9.49
C PHE A 131 0.49 7.31 8.25
N ASN A 132 -0.19 7.22 7.10
CA ASN A 132 0.34 6.69 5.85
C ASN A 132 0.86 5.24 5.96
N ARG A 133 0.30 4.43 6.87
CA ARG A 133 0.56 2.98 6.89
C ARG A 133 -0.30 2.31 5.83
N LEU A 134 0.25 1.30 5.17
CA LEU A 134 -0.52 0.47 4.25
C LEU A 134 -1.56 -0.33 5.05
N ILE A 135 -2.81 -0.26 4.62
CA ILE A 135 -3.91 -1.04 5.16
C ILE A 135 -4.63 -1.74 4.00
N PHE A 136 -5.12 -2.95 4.25
CA PHE A 136 -6.02 -3.64 3.34
C PHE A 136 -7.40 -3.73 4.00
N GLU A 137 -8.37 -3.07 3.41
CA GLU A 137 -9.77 -3.05 3.81
C GLU A 137 -10.46 -4.26 3.18
N VAL A 138 -10.79 -5.24 3.99
CA VAL A 138 -11.46 -6.46 3.56
C VAL A 138 -12.91 -6.13 3.23
N ASN A 139 -13.36 -6.50 2.03
CA ASN A 139 -14.71 -6.23 1.57
C ASN A 139 -15.72 -7.09 2.34
N LYS A 140 -16.41 -6.48 3.30
CA LYS A 140 -17.47 -7.10 4.13
C LYS A 140 -18.50 -6.03 4.48
N LYS A 141 -19.67 -6.46 4.98
CA LYS A 141 -20.69 -5.53 5.50
C LYS A 141 -20.12 -4.60 6.58
N GLU A 142 -19.30 -5.15 7.47
CA GLU A 142 -18.46 -4.42 8.40
C GLU A 142 -17.00 -4.66 7.98
N PRO A 143 -16.33 -3.69 7.35
CA PRO A 143 -14.97 -3.90 6.85
C PRO A 143 -13.98 -4.22 7.96
N ASP A 144 -13.13 -5.20 7.71
CA ASP A 144 -11.96 -5.50 8.55
C ASP A 144 -10.73 -4.79 7.99
N PHE A 145 -9.85 -4.30 8.87
CA PHE A 145 -8.63 -3.61 8.46
C PHE A 145 -7.38 -4.42 8.79
N LEU A 146 -6.74 -4.94 7.74
CA LEU A 146 -5.45 -5.61 7.85
C LEU A 146 -4.33 -4.56 7.79
N VAL A 147 -3.77 -4.23 8.96
CA VAL A 147 -2.71 -3.23 9.07
C VAL A 147 -1.34 -3.86 8.81
N PHE A 148 -0.64 -3.37 7.79
CA PHE A 148 0.74 -3.75 7.49
C PHE A 148 1.69 -3.00 8.42
N ARG A 149 2.23 -3.70 9.43
CA ARG A 149 2.98 -3.10 10.54
C ARG A 149 4.50 -2.97 10.30
N GLY A 150 4.98 -3.52 9.20
CA GLY A 150 6.36 -3.45 8.74
C GLY A 150 6.69 -2.13 8.07
N ALA A 151 7.92 -2.03 7.59
CA ALA A 151 8.38 -0.86 6.85
C ALA A 151 7.94 -0.97 5.40
N TRP A 152 7.50 0.13 4.81
CA TRP A 152 7.49 0.27 3.36
C TRP A 152 8.43 1.40 2.94
N ASP A 153 9.00 1.24 1.76
CA ASP A 153 9.87 2.22 1.12
C ASP A 153 9.56 2.29 -0.38
N ILE A 154 10.23 3.18 -1.08
CA ILE A 154 10.12 3.34 -2.52
C ILE A 154 11.42 2.90 -3.16
N ASP A 155 11.31 1.99 -4.12
CA ASP A 155 12.47 1.47 -4.83
C ASP A 155 12.93 2.42 -5.96
N LYS A 156 14.01 2.04 -6.65
CA LYS A 156 14.58 2.80 -7.77
C LYS A 156 13.61 3.03 -8.94
N ASN A 157 12.55 2.21 -9.05
CA ASN A 157 11.52 2.32 -10.09
C ASN A 157 10.31 3.12 -9.59
N LEU A 158 10.44 3.80 -8.46
CA LEU A 158 9.38 4.52 -7.77
C LEU A 158 8.19 3.61 -7.37
N GLN A 159 8.42 2.32 -7.13
CA GLN A 159 7.40 1.38 -6.69
C GLN A 159 7.43 1.18 -5.18
N ILE A 160 6.27 0.91 -4.57
CA ILE A 160 6.18 0.68 -3.13
C ILE A 160 6.67 -0.73 -2.81
N THR A 161 7.72 -0.82 -2.00
CA THR A 161 8.26 -2.08 -1.48
C THR A 161 7.98 -2.17 0.01
N TYR A 162 7.13 -3.11 0.40
CA TYR A 162 6.87 -3.47 1.78
C TYR A 162 7.83 -4.54 2.28
N THR A 163 8.32 -4.39 3.50
CA THR A 163 9.27 -5.29 4.16
C THR A 163 8.81 -5.58 5.59
N TYR A 164 8.79 -6.86 5.96
CA TYR A 164 8.61 -7.29 7.34
C TYR A 164 9.52 -8.47 7.67
N GLN A 165 9.72 -8.71 8.96
CA GLN A 165 10.57 -9.79 9.44
C GLN A 165 9.74 -10.78 10.27
N LYS A 166 9.91 -12.08 10.02
CA LYS A 166 9.35 -13.11 10.91
C LYS A 166 10.17 -13.17 12.20
N LEU A 167 9.52 -13.11 13.36
CA LEU A 167 10.21 -12.95 14.65
C LEU A 167 11.05 -14.19 14.97
N LYS A 168 10.50 -15.39 14.74
CA LYS A 168 11.19 -16.66 15.05
C LYS A 168 12.40 -16.95 14.16
N THR A 169 12.29 -16.73 12.85
CA THR A 169 13.34 -17.11 11.89
C THR A 169 14.25 -15.94 11.50
N LYS A 170 13.92 -14.72 11.93
CA LYS A 170 14.54 -13.47 11.48
C LYS A 170 14.55 -13.26 9.95
N LYS A 171 13.78 -14.08 9.19
CA LYS A 171 13.69 -13.97 7.74
C LYS A 171 12.97 -12.68 7.35
N LYS A 172 13.62 -11.85 6.53
CA LYS A 172 13.01 -10.69 5.89
C LYS A 172 12.18 -11.14 4.69
N ILE A 173 11.00 -10.58 4.56
CA ILE A 173 10.06 -10.85 3.47
C ILE A 173 9.74 -9.51 2.82
N TYR A 174 9.82 -9.51 1.49
CA TYR A 174 9.58 -8.37 0.63
C TYR A 174 8.33 -8.60 -0.20
N PHE A 175 7.50 -7.58 -0.32
CA PHE A 175 6.31 -7.56 -1.17
C PHE A 175 6.28 -6.24 -1.91
N ARG A 176 6.13 -6.29 -3.24
CA ARG A 176 6.13 -5.08 -4.07
C ARG A 176 4.74 -4.81 -4.61
N LEU A 177 4.25 -3.60 -4.36
CA LEU A 177 3.06 -3.07 -4.99
C LEU A 177 3.50 -2.33 -6.26
N LYS A 178 3.20 -2.92 -7.41
CA LYS A 178 3.45 -2.30 -8.72
C LYS A 178 2.40 -1.24 -9.03
N GLY A 179 2.83 -0.17 -9.68
CA GLY A 179 2.00 1.00 -9.89
C GLY A 179 2.82 2.24 -10.23
N TYR A 180 2.12 3.36 -10.29
CA TYR A 180 2.68 4.66 -10.64
C TYR A 180 2.06 5.78 -9.81
N TRP A 181 2.80 6.86 -9.63
CA TRP A 181 2.38 8.03 -8.90
C TRP A 181 1.61 9.00 -9.79
N LYS A 182 0.64 9.71 -9.20
CA LYS A 182 -0.09 10.83 -9.78
C LYS A 182 -0.22 11.93 -8.73
N VAL A 183 -0.06 13.18 -9.14
CA VAL A 183 -0.37 14.34 -8.29
C VAL A 183 -1.86 14.64 -8.44
N SER A 184 -2.61 14.70 -7.33
CA SER A 184 -4.06 14.98 -7.26
C SER A 184 -4.35 16.45 -6.91
N GLU A 185 -5.57 16.93 -7.14
CA GLU A 185 -5.97 18.37 -7.17
C GLU A 185 -5.90 19.08 -5.81
N LYS A 186 -5.61 18.33 -4.74
CA LYS A 186 -5.61 18.83 -3.35
C LYS A 186 -4.27 18.63 -2.65
N ASN A 187 -3.14 18.82 -3.35
CA ASN A 187 -1.80 18.55 -2.78
C ASN A 187 -1.58 17.11 -2.30
N LYS A 188 -2.35 16.18 -2.85
CA LYS A 188 -2.28 14.77 -2.50
C LYS A 188 -1.44 14.04 -3.53
N LEU A 189 -0.49 13.26 -3.05
CA LEU A 189 0.22 12.30 -3.88
C LEU A 189 -0.56 10.99 -3.84
N VAL A 190 -0.94 10.49 -5.01
CA VAL A 190 -1.76 9.30 -5.17
C VAL A 190 -0.93 8.24 -5.89
N TYR A 191 -0.88 7.03 -5.35
CA TYR A 191 -0.28 5.89 -6.03
C TYR A 191 -1.39 5.04 -6.64
N ILE A 192 -1.33 4.83 -7.95
CA ILE A 192 -2.26 4.00 -8.71
C ILE A 192 -1.65 2.61 -8.84
N LEU A 193 -2.37 1.59 -8.37
CA LEU A 193 -1.91 0.22 -8.42
C LEU A 193 -2.15 -0.38 -9.81
N GLU A 194 -1.13 -1.03 -10.36
CA GLU A 194 -1.21 -1.63 -11.70
C GLU A 194 -2.01 -2.94 -11.66
N ASN A 195 -1.78 -3.76 -10.64
CA ASN A 195 -2.44 -5.06 -10.48
C ASN A 195 -3.89 -4.93 -9.97
N LEU A 196 -4.34 -3.73 -9.59
CA LEU A 196 -5.65 -3.45 -9.01
C LEU A 196 -6.29 -2.23 -9.70
N PRO A 197 -6.90 -2.41 -10.88
CA PRO A 197 -7.46 -1.31 -11.65
C PRO A 197 -8.54 -0.56 -10.84
N GLY A 198 -8.39 0.76 -10.72
CA GLY A 198 -9.30 1.61 -9.96
C GLY A 198 -8.91 1.81 -8.49
N GLU A 199 -8.02 0.97 -7.94
CA GLU A 199 -7.52 1.14 -6.58
C GLU A 199 -6.40 2.18 -6.53
N ARG A 200 -6.49 3.04 -5.50
CA ARG A 200 -5.57 4.14 -5.31
C ARG A 200 -5.19 4.30 -3.85
N LEU A 201 -3.89 4.41 -3.60
CA LEU A 201 -3.37 4.78 -2.29
C LEU A 201 -3.21 6.30 -2.25
N GLU A 202 -4.07 6.97 -1.49
CA GLU A 202 -3.92 8.41 -1.24
C GLU A 202 -2.98 8.63 -0.06
N PHE A 203 -1.89 9.37 -0.25
CA PHE A 203 -0.96 9.71 0.84
C PHE A 203 -1.17 11.15 1.30
N LYS A 204 -1.22 11.34 2.62
CA LYS A 204 -1.15 12.68 3.23
C LYS A 204 0.29 13.16 3.11
N THR A 205 0.48 14.21 2.32
CA THR A 205 1.79 14.82 2.09
C THR A 205 1.85 16.19 2.77
N HIS A 206 3.02 16.56 3.25
CA HIS A 206 3.28 17.97 3.55
C HIS A 206 4.24 18.47 2.48
N LEU A 207 3.78 19.41 1.68
CA LEU A 207 4.62 20.26 0.85
C LEU A 207 5.36 21.28 1.73
N GLN A 208 6.17 20.78 2.66
CA GLN A 208 7.14 21.62 3.37
C GLN A 208 8.42 21.67 2.54
N THR A 209 8.44 22.52 1.52
CA THR A 209 9.66 22.90 0.81
C THR A 209 10.14 24.26 1.30
N LEU A 210 10.49 24.33 2.60
CA LEU A 210 11.27 25.47 3.12
C LEU A 210 12.77 25.17 3.13
N ASN A 211 13.18 23.90 3.32
CA ASN A 211 14.58 23.54 3.60
C ASN A 211 15.17 22.42 2.71
N LEU A 212 14.58 22.14 1.54
CA LEU A 212 15.25 21.28 0.55
C LEU A 212 15.85 22.19 -0.50
N TYR A 213 17.18 22.30 -0.52
CA TYR A 213 17.88 23.01 -1.59
C TYR A 213 17.38 22.49 -2.94
N PRO A 214 16.86 23.38 -3.81
CA PRO A 214 16.39 22.97 -5.14
C PRO A 214 17.56 22.34 -5.89
N GLN A 215 17.39 21.08 -6.27
CA GLN A 215 18.34 20.38 -7.13
C GLN A 215 17.75 20.37 -8.54
N ARG A 216 18.57 20.76 -9.52
CA ARG A 216 18.14 20.87 -10.92
C ARG A 216 17.53 19.54 -11.38
N GLY A 217 16.30 19.61 -11.91
CA GLY A 217 15.59 18.44 -12.44
C GLY A 217 15.03 17.46 -11.39
N ILE A 218 14.93 17.85 -10.11
CA ILE A 218 14.40 16.95 -9.07
C ILE A 218 13.34 17.65 -8.23
N LEU A 219 12.14 17.08 -8.18
CA LEU A 219 11.05 17.49 -7.32
C LEU A 219 10.94 16.54 -6.12
N LYS A 220 11.11 17.06 -4.90
CA LYS A 220 11.14 16.26 -3.66
C LYS A 220 9.85 16.46 -2.85
N TYR A 221 9.23 15.35 -2.43
CA TYR A 221 8.04 15.32 -1.56
C TYR A 221 8.37 14.69 -0.21
N ARG A 222 7.91 15.31 0.89
CA ARG A 222 8.01 14.71 2.23
C ARG A 222 6.71 14.00 2.61
N LEU A 223 6.81 12.70 2.86
CA LEU A 223 5.77 11.86 3.43
C LEU A 223 6.10 11.52 4.88
N GLY A 224 5.22 11.86 5.82
CA GLY A 224 5.33 11.32 7.18
C GLY A 224 4.77 9.90 7.22
N VAL A 225 5.59 8.90 7.54
CA VAL A 225 5.20 7.49 7.66
C VAL A 225 5.50 7.02 9.08
N ALA A 226 4.49 6.55 9.81
CA ALA A 226 4.71 6.05 11.17
C ALA A 226 5.06 4.55 11.18
N LEU A 227 6.21 4.20 11.74
CA LEU A 227 6.60 2.83 12.06
C LEU A 227 6.52 2.64 13.57
N LYS A 228 5.56 1.81 14.01
CA LYS A 228 5.20 1.32 15.38
C LYS A 228 5.43 2.19 16.64
N GLN A 229 6.35 3.14 16.68
CA GLN A 229 6.62 4.11 17.74
C GLN A 229 7.31 5.42 17.25
N GLU A 230 7.75 5.49 15.99
CA GLU A 230 8.45 6.65 15.42
C GLU A 230 7.76 7.16 14.15
N ARG A 231 7.53 8.48 14.08
CA ARG A 231 7.13 9.14 12.82
C ARG A 231 8.39 9.38 12.01
N ARG A 232 8.65 8.53 11.01
CA ARG A 232 9.76 8.75 10.08
C ARG A 232 9.30 9.63 8.93
N ILE A 233 10.08 10.64 8.61
CA ILE A 233 9.87 11.44 7.40
C ILE A 233 10.59 10.75 6.26
N ARG A 234 9.86 10.40 5.20
CA ARG A 234 10.38 9.86 3.95
C ARG A 234 10.36 10.94 2.89
N VAL A 235 11.42 11.03 2.09
CA VAL A 235 11.49 11.96 0.96
C VAL A 235 11.36 11.15 -0.34
N ILE A 236 10.28 11.35 -1.07
CA ILE A 236 10.14 10.85 -2.44
C ILE A 236 10.77 11.87 -3.37
N SER A 237 11.67 11.44 -4.25
CA SER A 237 12.26 12.29 -5.27
C SER A 237 11.77 11.87 -6.64
N PHE A 238 11.06 12.77 -7.33
CA PHE A 238 10.71 12.62 -8.73
C PHE A 238 11.75 13.34 -9.57
N TYR A 239 12.37 12.60 -10.47
CA TYR A 239 13.33 13.14 -11.42
C TYR A 239 12.58 13.59 -12.66
N GLY A 240 12.93 14.76 -13.17
CA GLY A 240 12.33 15.25 -14.39
C GLY A 240 13.15 16.27 -15.15
N GLU A 241 12.77 16.39 -16.41
CA GLU A 241 13.45 17.21 -17.39
C GLU A 241 12.61 18.44 -17.70
N LEU A 242 13.28 19.58 -17.81
CA LEU A 242 12.68 20.79 -18.34
C LEU A 242 12.62 20.67 -19.86
N LYS A 243 11.41 20.74 -20.41
CA LYS A 243 11.16 20.70 -21.85
C LYS A 243 10.54 22.02 -22.30
N PHE A 244 11.02 22.50 -23.44
CA PHE A 244 10.50 23.70 -24.10
C PHE A 244 9.61 23.27 -25.25
N SER A 245 8.40 23.85 -25.31
CA SER A 245 7.51 23.63 -26.45
C SER A 245 7.81 24.63 -27.56
N ARG A 246 7.57 24.21 -28.82
CA ARG A 246 7.66 25.09 -29.99
C ARG A 246 6.71 26.29 -29.94
N LYS A 247 5.68 26.25 -29.08
CA LYS A 247 4.69 27.33 -28.87
C LYS A 247 5.06 28.29 -27.72
N GLY A 248 6.28 28.23 -27.18
CA GLY A 248 6.77 29.20 -26.19
C GLY A 248 6.48 28.87 -24.72
N GLY A 249 6.00 27.67 -24.39
CA GLY A 249 5.79 27.21 -23.00
C GLY A 249 6.90 26.31 -22.45
N VAL A 250 7.15 26.40 -21.13
CA VAL A 250 8.06 25.52 -20.37
C VAL A 250 7.26 24.47 -19.60
N PHE A 251 7.71 23.21 -19.66
CA PHE A 251 7.07 22.08 -19.00
C PHE A 251 8.11 21.27 -18.23
N LEU A 252 7.71 20.72 -17.08
CA LEU A 252 8.48 19.74 -16.35
C LEU A 252 7.89 18.35 -16.63
N GLU A 253 8.71 17.44 -17.16
CA GLU A 253 8.34 16.05 -17.39
C GLU A 253 8.97 15.17 -16.30
N LEU A 254 8.16 14.66 -15.38
CA LEU A 254 8.59 13.85 -14.24
C LEU A 254 8.39 12.36 -14.53
N GLY A 255 9.39 11.51 -14.30
CA GLY A 255 9.16 10.07 -14.22
C GLY A 255 8.34 9.74 -12.96
N CYS A 256 7.26 8.96 -13.09
CA CYS A 256 6.35 8.67 -11.98
C CYS A 256 6.20 7.17 -11.64
N GLY A 257 7.12 6.35 -12.12
CA GLY A 257 7.14 4.91 -11.89
C GLY A 257 6.64 4.11 -13.09
N GLY A 258 7.27 2.97 -13.35
CA GLY A 258 7.16 2.28 -14.64
C GLY A 258 7.68 3.17 -15.78
N GLU A 259 7.07 3.05 -16.96
CA GLU A 259 7.40 3.88 -18.14
C GLU A 259 6.60 5.20 -18.20
N ARG A 260 5.81 5.50 -17.15
CA ARG A 260 4.89 6.64 -17.15
C ARG A 260 5.59 7.93 -16.75
N LYS A 261 5.11 9.02 -17.34
CA LYS A 261 5.58 10.37 -17.09
C LYS A 261 4.43 11.31 -16.78
N ILE A 262 4.64 12.25 -15.88
CA ILE A 262 3.72 13.36 -15.57
C ILE A 262 4.29 14.62 -16.21
N ARG A 263 3.48 15.34 -16.98
CA ARG A 263 3.84 16.64 -17.52
C ARG A 263 3.14 17.76 -16.75
N LEU A 264 3.92 18.73 -16.28
CA LEU A 264 3.45 19.90 -15.57
C LEU A 264 3.84 21.17 -16.32
N LYS A 265 2.87 22.03 -16.63
CA LYS A 265 3.08 23.39 -17.12
C LYS A 265 3.74 24.23 -16.02
N ILE A 266 4.68 25.08 -16.40
CA ILE A 266 5.34 26.00 -15.47
C ILE A 266 4.87 27.42 -15.74
N SER A 267 4.43 28.12 -14.69
CA SER A 267 4.21 29.57 -14.71
C SER A 267 5.20 30.24 -13.76
N PHE A 268 5.71 31.39 -14.17
CA PHE A 268 6.64 32.18 -13.39
C PHE A 268 5.96 33.47 -12.93
N SER A 269 6.05 33.79 -11.65
CA SER A 269 5.68 35.09 -11.10
C SER A 269 6.79 35.65 -10.22
N LEU A 270 6.99 36.96 -10.26
CA LEU A 270 7.95 37.65 -9.41
C LEU A 270 7.21 38.27 -8.23
N SER A 271 7.62 37.91 -7.01
CA SER A 271 7.08 38.54 -5.79
C SER A 271 7.69 39.92 -5.54
N LYS A 272 7.02 40.74 -4.72
CA LYS A 272 7.51 42.06 -4.28
C LYS A 272 8.89 42.02 -3.59
N GLU A 273 9.31 40.85 -3.11
CA GLU A 273 10.60 40.62 -2.45
C GLU A 273 11.68 40.01 -3.37
N ASN A 274 11.56 40.17 -4.71
CA ASN A 274 12.48 39.57 -5.69
C ASN A 274 12.62 38.04 -5.62
N LYS A 275 11.59 37.35 -5.12
CA LYS A 275 11.51 35.87 -5.22
C LYS A 275 10.82 35.49 -6.53
N LEU A 276 11.42 34.57 -7.27
CA LEU A 276 10.81 33.97 -8.46
C LEU A 276 10.01 32.76 -8.00
N ILE A 277 8.69 32.83 -8.17
CA ILE A 277 7.75 31.76 -7.84
C ILE A 277 7.43 31.02 -9.13
N CYS A 278 7.79 29.74 -9.16
CA CYS A 278 7.55 28.80 -10.24
C CYS A 278 6.38 27.91 -9.83
N SER A 279 5.18 28.25 -10.30
CA SER A 279 3.95 27.52 -10.02
C SER A 279 3.75 26.44 -11.08
N LEU A 280 3.52 25.21 -10.64
CA LEU A 280 3.29 24.07 -11.53
C LEU A 280 1.79 23.88 -11.73
N TYR A 281 1.38 23.73 -12.98
CA TYR A 281 0.00 23.51 -13.40
C TYR A 281 -0.08 22.19 -14.17
N ARG A 282 -1.24 21.56 -14.16
CA ARG A 282 -1.50 20.43 -15.05
C ARG A 282 -1.72 20.90 -16.47
N GLU A 283 -1.70 19.97 -17.43
CA GLU A 283 -2.00 20.28 -18.83
C GLU A 283 -3.40 20.88 -19.00
N GLU A 284 -4.36 20.41 -18.20
CA GLU A 284 -5.75 20.89 -18.10
C GLU A 284 -5.87 22.32 -17.53
N GLY A 285 -4.76 22.96 -17.11
CA GLY A 285 -4.75 24.33 -16.58
C GLY A 285 -4.99 24.43 -15.07
N ASN A 286 -5.38 23.34 -14.41
CA ASN A 286 -5.55 23.31 -12.96
C ASN A 286 -4.20 23.44 -12.24
N PHE A 287 -4.13 24.33 -11.24
CA PHE A 287 -2.96 24.45 -10.38
C PHE A 287 -2.70 23.10 -9.72
N SER A 288 -1.47 22.61 -9.83
CA SER A 288 -1.10 21.31 -9.23
C SER A 288 -0.96 21.39 -7.71
N GLY A 289 -1.06 22.59 -7.14
CA GLY A 289 -0.84 22.85 -5.73
C GLY A 289 0.63 23.07 -5.36
N LEU A 290 1.53 23.01 -6.35
CA LEU A 290 2.97 23.06 -6.19
C LEU A 290 3.53 24.40 -6.65
N SER A 291 4.35 25.03 -5.81
CA SER A 291 5.17 26.16 -6.21
C SER A 291 6.62 25.97 -5.73
N LEU A 292 7.58 26.27 -6.60
CA LEU A 292 8.99 26.34 -6.29
C LEU A 292 9.36 27.82 -6.14
N VAL A 293 9.91 28.20 -4.99
CA VAL A 293 10.32 29.59 -4.75
C VAL A 293 11.84 29.68 -4.81
N PHE A 294 12.35 30.38 -5.81
CA PHE A 294 13.77 30.67 -5.95
C PHE A 294 14.09 32.06 -5.37
N LYS A 295 15.14 32.12 -4.54
CA LYS A 295 15.73 33.40 -4.11
C LYS A 295 16.71 33.88 -5.18
N ARG A 296 16.95 35.20 -5.25
CA ARG A 296 17.81 35.85 -6.24
C ARG A 296 19.23 35.24 -6.35
N ASN A 297 19.76 34.68 -5.27
CA ASN A 297 21.11 34.12 -5.22
C ASN A 297 21.17 32.61 -5.55
N THR A 298 20.09 32.01 -6.04
CA THR A 298 20.11 30.60 -6.46
C THR A 298 20.71 30.52 -7.87
N PRO A 299 21.68 29.64 -8.18
CA PRO A 299 22.31 29.57 -9.51
C PRO A 299 21.29 29.45 -10.66
N CYS A 300 20.18 28.75 -10.42
CA CYS A 300 19.10 28.57 -11.37
C CYS A 300 18.31 29.86 -11.67
N PHE A 301 18.32 30.87 -10.80
CA PHE A 301 17.53 32.10 -10.92
C PHE A 301 17.91 32.91 -12.18
N ASN A 302 19.21 33.02 -12.46
CA ASN A 302 19.73 33.76 -13.61
C ASN A 302 19.46 33.08 -14.96
N TYR A 303 19.16 31.77 -14.97
CA TYR A 303 18.79 31.04 -16.19
C TYR A 303 17.34 31.31 -16.65
N PHE A 304 16.49 31.81 -15.75
CA PHE A 304 15.05 32.03 -16.03
C PHE A 304 14.68 33.50 -16.26
N LEU A 305 15.53 34.45 -15.85
CA LEU A 305 15.27 35.89 -15.95
C LEU A 305 16.30 36.54 -16.88
N ARG A 306 15.99 36.63 -18.18
CA ARG A 306 16.55 37.67 -19.05
C ARG A 306 15.48 38.73 -19.25
N LEU A 307 15.59 39.84 -18.51
CA LEU A 307 14.81 41.04 -18.77
C LEU A 307 15.64 41.92 -19.72
N PRO A 308 15.26 42.08 -20.99
CA PRO A 308 15.91 43.09 -21.82
C PRO A 308 15.57 44.48 -21.25
N LYS A 309 16.59 45.34 -21.11
CA LYS A 309 16.36 46.77 -20.93
C LYS A 309 15.79 47.29 -22.25
N SER A 310 14.49 47.59 -22.28
CA SER A 310 13.88 48.38 -23.35
C SER A 310 13.02 49.48 -22.74
N SER A 311 13.15 50.68 -23.30
CA SER A 311 12.54 51.95 -22.90
C SER A 311 11.03 52.04 -23.16
N SER A 312 10.37 50.98 -23.60
CA SER A 312 8.92 50.96 -23.77
C SER A 312 8.33 49.56 -23.55
N GLY A 313 7.77 49.34 -22.37
CA GLY A 313 6.97 48.15 -22.04
C GLY A 313 7.73 47.01 -21.39
N ARG A 314 7.28 46.60 -20.19
CA ARG A 314 7.80 45.43 -19.47
C ARG A 314 7.36 44.13 -20.19
N ARG A 315 8.18 43.64 -21.11
CA ARG A 315 8.09 42.26 -21.63
C ARG A 315 9.00 41.36 -20.80
N ILE A 316 8.44 40.29 -20.24
CA ILE A 316 9.24 39.19 -19.67
C ILE A 316 9.52 38.22 -20.81
N GLU A 317 10.76 38.19 -21.30
CA GLU A 317 11.20 37.19 -22.27
C GLU A 317 11.84 36.01 -21.54
N LEU A 318 11.31 34.81 -21.79
CA LEU A 318 11.88 33.56 -21.32
C LEU A 318 12.98 33.13 -22.30
N GLY A 319 14.24 33.37 -21.94
CA GLY A 319 15.39 32.98 -22.75
C GLY A 319 16.57 32.52 -21.90
N GLY A 320 17.07 31.31 -22.18
CA GLY A 320 18.36 30.83 -21.67
C GLY A 320 19.40 30.85 -22.80
N SER A 321 20.59 31.42 -22.54
CA SER A 321 21.73 31.27 -23.46
C SER A 321 22.58 30.08 -23.05
N PHE A 322 22.91 29.23 -24.02
CA PHE A 322 24.02 28.29 -23.90
C PHE A 322 25.31 29.02 -24.25
N LYS A 323 26.27 29.06 -23.33
CA LYS A 323 27.69 29.19 -23.70
C LYS A 323 28.26 27.78 -23.58
N PHE A 324 28.87 27.32 -24.66
CA PHE A 324 29.64 26.07 -24.72
C PHE A 324 30.78 26.10 -23.71
#